data_AF-A0A2D4H4R5-F1
#
_entry.id   AF-A0A2D4H4R5-F1
#
_cell.length_a   1.000
_cell.length_b   1.000
_cell.length_c   1.000
_cell.angle_alpha   90.00
_cell.angle_beta   90.00
_cell.angle_gamma   90.00
#
_symmetry.space_group_name_H-M   'P 1'
#
loop_
_entity.id
_entity.type
_entity.pdbx_description
1 polymer ?
#
loop_
_entity_poly.entity_id
_entity_poly.type
_entity_poly.pdbx_seq_one_letter_code
_entity_poly.pdbx_strand_id
1 'polypeptide(L)'
;MEESLNIASSIEALSTLDSITLMYPFFYRPMFEVIEDGWHSFLPESEFELLNSVTNEWRLSYINKDFSVCSSYPPVVTVPKSIDDESLCKVATFRHGGRFPVLSYYHKKNGMVIMCSSQPLTGTNGRRCKEDEKLINATLRAGKRGYIIDTRSLNVAQQARAKGGGFEQEVHYPQWRRIHKSIERYNILQESLIKLVEACNDQSHNMDRWLSKLEASNWLTHIKEILTTACLAAQCIDREGASVLIHGTE
;
A
#
# COMPACT_ATOMS: atom_id res chain seq x y z
N MET A 1 48.94 -5.14 -7.10
CA MET A 1 48.47 -4.42 -5.89
C MET A 1 47.76 -3.14 -6.29
N GLU A 2 48.38 -2.29 -7.11
CA GLU A 2 47.78 -1.07 -7.66
C GLU A 2 46.48 -1.32 -8.47
N GLU A 3 46.47 -2.29 -9.38
CA GLU A 3 45.25 -2.62 -10.16
C GLU A 3 44.06 -3.03 -9.27
N SER A 4 44.32 -3.81 -8.22
CA SER A 4 43.29 -4.22 -7.26
C SER A 4 42.76 -3.02 -6.47
N LEU A 5 43.61 -2.04 -6.16
CA LEU A 5 43.22 -0.80 -5.50
C LEU A 5 42.33 0.03 -6.44
N ASN A 6 42.72 0.16 -7.71
CA ASN A 6 41.95 0.88 -8.73
C ASN A 6 40.56 0.26 -8.93
N ILE A 7 40.48 -1.08 -8.98
CA ILE A 7 39.20 -1.79 -9.05
C ILE A 7 38.35 -1.48 -7.82
N ALA A 8 38.89 -1.65 -6.60
CA ALA A 8 38.17 -1.40 -5.36
C ALA A 8 37.65 0.05 -5.28
N SER A 9 38.51 1.03 -5.57
CA SER A 9 38.12 2.45 -5.60
C SER A 9 37.05 2.76 -6.65
N SER A 10 37.11 2.13 -7.83
CA SER A 10 36.09 2.31 -8.87
C SER A 10 34.74 1.71 -8.48
N ILE A 11 34.73 0.54 -7.83
CA ILE A 11 33.50 -0.10 -7.34
C ILE A 11 32.88 0.76 -6.25
N GLU A 12 33.67 1.21 -5.28
CA GLU A 12 33.20 2.09 -4.20
C GLU A 12 32.57 3.36 -4.80
N ALA A 13 33.29 4.07 -5.67
CA ALA A 13 32.80 5.30 -6.29
C ALA A 13 31.51 5.12 -7.10
N LEU A 14 31.34 3.99 -7.80
CA LEU A 14 30.19 3.75 -8.68
C LEU A 14 29.02 3.03 -7.99
N SER A 15 29.22 2.42 -6.81
CA SER A 15 28.16 1.72 -6.06
C SER A 15 27.47 2.58 -5.02
N THR A 16 28.08 3.69 -4.59
CA THR A 16 27.53 4.60 -3.56
C THR A 16 27.39 6.02 -4.10
N LEU A 17 26.57 6.20 -5.14
CA LEU A 17 26.28 7.52 -5.70
C LEU A 17 25.29 8.29 -4.83
N ASP A 18 25.69 9.48 -4.36
CA ASP A 18 24.84 10.33 -3.51
C ASP A 18 23.70 11.02 -4.27
N SER A 19 23.89 11.28 -5.57
CA SER A 19 22.93 11.99 -6.40
C SER A 19 22.15 11.03 -7.29
N ILE A 20 20.81 11.08 -7.19
CA ILE A 20 19.90 10.29 -8.03
C ILE A 20 20.17 10.54 -9.51
N THR A 21 20.45 11.80 -9.89
CA THR A 21 20.75 12.19 -11.28
C THR A 21 22.03 11.56 -11.84
N LEU A 22 22.89 11.01 -10.98
CA LEU A 22 24.10 10.29 -11.38
C LEU A 22 23.88 8.78 -11.54
N MET A 23 22.69 8.26 -11.19
CA MET A 23 22.40 6.83 -11.29
C MET A 23 22.32 6.34 -12.74
N TYR A 24 22.66 5.07 -12.97
CA TYR A 24 22.70 4.43 -14.29
C TYR A 24 21.50 4.71 -15.22
N PRO A 25 20.23 4.74 -14.75
CA PRO A 25 19.07 5.03 -15.61
C PRO A 25 19.14 6.37 -16.35
N PHE A 26 19.84 7.38 -15.82
CA PHE A 26 20.00 8.70 -16.47
C PHE A 26 21.05 8.71 -17.60
N PHE A 27 21.90 7.68 -17.67
CA PHE A 27 22.93 7.54 -18.69
C PHE A 27 22.67 6.37 -19.64
N TYR A 28 21.72 5.49 -19.30
CA TYR A 28 21.38 4.34 -20.11
C TYR A 28 20.86 4.78 -21.49
N ARG A 29 21.51 4.26 -22.54
CA ARG A 29 21.08 4.42 -23.93
C ARG A 29 20.82 3.03 -24.49
N PRO A 30 19.57 2.69 -24.87
CA PRO A 30 19.27 1.38 -25.41
C PRO A 30 20.04 1.17 -26.72
N MET A 31 20.65 -0.01 -26.87
CA MET A 31 21.31 -0.44 -28.11
C MET A 31 20.32 -1.12 -29.09
N PHE A 32 19.04 -1.17 -28.74
CA PHE A 32 17.94 -1.69 -29.55
C PHE A 32 16.94 -0.58 -29.86
N GLU A 33 16.18 -0.75 -30.93
CA GLU A 33 15.07 0.14 -31.25
C GLU A 33 13.95 -0.02 -30.22
N VAL A 34 13.55 1.08 -29.58
CA VAL A 34 12.44 1.09 -28.62
C VAL A 34 11.14 1.06 -29.41
N ILE A 35 10.50 -0.11 -29.45
CA ILE A 35 9.27 -0.34 -30.24
C ILE A 35 8.03 0.13 -29.48
N GLU A 36 8.06 0.09 -28.15
CA GLU A 36 6.93 0.42 -27.28
C GLU A 36 7.27 1.58 -26.34
N ASP A 37 6.32 2.50 -26.17
CA ASP A 37 6.43 3.59 -25.22
C ASP A 37 5.97 3.15 -23.83
N GLY A 38 6.93 2.66 -23.04
CA GLY A 38 6.69 2.25 -21.66
C GLY A 38 6.18 3.37 -20.72
N TRP A 39 6.35 4.64 -21.07
CA TRP A 39 5.90 5.77 -20.23
C TRP A 39 4.40 5.99 -20.29
N HIS A 40 3.79 5.75 -21.45
CA HIS A 40 2.35 5.92 -21.68
C HIS A 40 1.58 4.59 -21.74
N SER A 41 2.24 3.45 -21.52
CA SER A 41 1.59 2.14 -21.46
C SER A 41 0.52 2.04 -20.36
N PHE A 42 0.60 2.85 -19.30
CA PHE A 42 -0.39 2.88 -18.22
C PHE A 42 -0.75 4.33 -17.87
N LEU A 43 -1.94 4.78 -18.29
CA LEU A 43 -2.47 6.09 -17.96
C LEU A 43 -3.71 5.92 -17.06
N PRO A 44 -3.79 6.65 -15.93
CA PRO A 44 -4.95 6.61 -15.03
C PRO A 44 -6.29 6.85 -15.74
N GLU A 45 -6.31 7.76 -16.71
CA GLU A 45 -7.47 8.08 -17.52
C GLU A 45 -7.96 6.87 -18.33
N SER A 46 -7.05 6.15 -18.99
CA SER A 46 -7.37 4.96 -19.79
C SER A 46 -7.97 3.84 -18.93
N GLU A 47 -7.41 3.60 -17.74
CA GLU A 47 -8.00 2.62 -16.81
C GLU A 47 -9.34 3.08 -16.23
N PHE A 48 -9.50 4.39 -16.01
CA PHE A 48 -10.77 4.93 -15.56
C PHE A 48 -11.86 4.83 -16.62
N GLU A 49 -11.55 4.93 -17.91
CA GLU A 49 -12.53 4.70 -18.98
C GLU A 49 -13.11 3.28 -18.91
N LEU A 50 -12.28 2.27 -18.61
CA LEU A 50 -12.73 0.88 -18.41
C LEU A 50 -13.62 0.72 -17.17
N LEU A 51 -13.44 1.55 -16.14
CA LEU A 51 -14.33 1.61 -14.99
C LEU A 51 -15.64 2.34 -15.33
N ASN A 52 -15.56 3.47 -16.02
CA ASN A 52 -16.71 4.27 -16.39
C ASN A 52 -17.64 3.54 -17.37
N SER A 53 -17.11 2.60 -18.16
CA SER A 53 -17.91 1.74 -19.02
C SER A 53 -18.76 0.72 -18.24
N VAL A 54 -18.47 0.47 -16.95
CA VAL A 54 -19.21 -0.49 -16.11
C VAL A 54 -20.00 0.18 -14.98
N THR A 55 -19.68 1.41 -14.59
CA THR A 55 -20.39 2.16 -13.54
C THR A 55 -20.21 3.68 -13.67
N ASN A 56 -21.22 4.44 -13.26
CA ASN A 56 -21.22 5.91 -13.17
C ASN A 56 -21.11 6.41 -11.71
N GLU A 57 -20.71 5.53 -10.78
CA GLU A 57 -20.65 5.83 -9.34
C GLU A 57 -19.32 6.51 -8.93
N TRP A 58 -18.34 6.56 -9.84
CA TRP A 58 -16.97 7.04 -9.57
C TRP A 58 -16.61 8.23 -10.48
N ARG A 59 -15.60 9.00 -10.06
CA ARG A 59 -15.02 10.10 -10.84
C ARG A 59 -13.50 10.15 -10.65
N LEU A 60 -12.82 10.73 -11.62
CA LEU A 60 -11.46 11.23 -11.43
C LEU A 60 -11.51 12.54 -10.63
N SER A 61 -10.60 12.67 -9.67
CA SER A 61 -10.30 13.91 -8.98
C SER A 61 -8.87 14.35 -9.33
N TYR A 62 -8.74 15.61 -9.72
CA TYR A 62 -7.47 16.27 -10.00
C TYR A 62 -7.01 17.12 -8.81
N ILE A 63 -7.61 16.92 -7.63
CA ILE A 63 -7.30 17.70 -6.42
C ILE A 63 -5.82 17.60 -6.01
N ASN A 64 -5.14 16.53 -6.40
CA ASN A 64 -3.74 16.29 -6.11
C ASN A 64 -2.81 16.53 -7.30
N LYS A 65 -3.26 17.22 -8.37
CA LYS A 65 -2.48 17.42 -9.61
C LYS A 65 -1.09 18.00 -9.35
N ASP A 66 -0.99 18.91 -8.40
CA ASP A 66 0.25 19.58 -8.00
C ASP A 66 0.88 18.98 -6.73
N PHE A 67 0.44 17.78 -6.31
CA PHE A 67 0.95 17.04 -5.15
C PHE A 67 0.79 17.77 -3.79
N SER A 68 -0.07 18.78 -3.73
CA SER A 68 -0.24 19.66 -2.56
C SER A 68 -1.09 19.04 -1.44
N VAL A 69 -2.01 18.14 -1.78
CA VAL A 69 -2.89 17.46 -0.80
C VAL A 69 -2.22 16.21 -0.23
N CYS A 70 -1.54 15.45 -1.09
CA CYS A 70 -0.78 14.28 -0.69
C CYS A 70 0.42 14.10 -1.63
N SER A 71 1.63 14.40 -1.14
CA SER A 71 2.86 14.33 -1.93
C SER A 71 3.25 12.93 -2.40
N SER A 72 2.65 11.90 -1.81
CA SER A 72 2.95 10.48 -2.07
C SER A 72 1.84 9.73 -2.80
N TYR A 73 0.79 10.45 -3.23
CA TYR A 73 -0.25 9.95 -4.12
C TYR A 73 0.00 10.41 -5.56
N PRO A 74 -0.59 9.72 -6.55
CA PRO A 74 -0.57 10.18 -7.93
C PRO A 74 -1.27 11.54 -8.09
N PRO A 75 -1.02 12.25 -9.21
CA PRO A 75 -1.66 13.55 -9.47
C PRO A 75 -3.17 13.46 -9.71
N VAL A 76 -3.66 12.27 -10.09
CA VAL A 76 -5.07 11.99 -10.34
C VAL A 76 -5.48 10.75 -9.55
N VAL A 77 -6.62 10.81 -8.87
CA VAL A 77 -7.15 9.70 -8.06
C VAL A 77 -8.60 9.42 -8.36
N THR A 78 -9.02 8.16 -8.22
CA THR A 78 -10.40 7.73 -8.43
C THR A 78 -11.16 7.68 -7.10
N VAL A 79 -12.26 8.43 -7.02
CA VAL A 79 -13.08 8.63 -5.81
C VAL A 79 -14.57 8.53 -6.12
N PRO A 80 -15.45 8.33 -5.11
CA PRO A 80 -16.89 8.29 -5.36
C PRO A 80 -17.39 9.62 -5.92
N LYS A 81 -18.27 9.55 -6.91
CA LYS A 81 -18.80 10.73 -7.61
C LYS A 81 -19.57 11.69 -6.70
N SER A 82 -20.15 11.18 -5.62
CA SER A 82 -20.91 11.93 -4.62
C SER A 82 -20.06 12.72 -3.60
N ILE A 83 -18.73 12.56 -3.63
CA ILE A 83 -17.79 13.25 -2.76
C ILE A 83 -17.10 14.34 -3.57
N ASP A 84 -17.14 15.58 -3.07
CA ASP A 84 -16.47 16.73 -3.67
C ASP A 84 -15.01 16.86 -3.19
N ASP A 85 -14.22 17.66 -3.91
CA ASP A 85 -12.80 17.84 -3.60
C ASP A 85 -12.56 18.58 -2.27
N GLU A 86 -13.49 19.44 -1.83
CA GLU A 86 -13.42 20.09 -0.51
C GLU A 86 -13.50 19.05 0.62
N SER A 87 -14.40 18.07 0.50
CA SER A 87 -14.47 16.94 1.43
C SER A 87 -13.17 16.16 1.43
N LEU A 88 -12.58 15.88 0.25
CA LEU A 88 -11.31 15.17 0.16
C LEU A 88 -10.18 15.90 0.89
N CYS A 89 -10.10 17.22 0.76
CA CYS A 89 -9.12 18.02 1.51
C CYS A 89 -9.29 17.84 3.03
N LYS A 90 -10.54 17.84 3.55
CA LYS A 90 -10.80 17.59 4.97
C LYS A 90 -10.36 16.18 5.38
N VAL A 91 -10.67 15.17 4.57
CA VAL A 91 -10.24 13.79 4.82
C VAL A 91 -8.72 13.65 4.81
N ALA A 92 -8.04 14.33 3.88
CA ALA A 92 -6.58 14.34 3.82
C ALA A 92 -5.96 14.85 5.12
N THR A 93 -6.52 15.90 5.75
CA THR A 93 -6.04 16.36 7.07
C THR A 93 -6.28 15.38 8.22
N PHE A 94 -7.15 14.39 8.02
CA PHE A 94 -7.48 13.36 9.00
C PHE A 94 -6.75 12.04 8.74
N ARG A 95 -6.14 11.85 7.57
CA ARG A 95 -5.40 10.64 7.20
C ARG A 95 -3.90 10.92 7.22
N HIS A 96 -3.13 10.03 7.82
CA HIS A 96 -1.68 10.18 7.92
C HIS A 96 -1.03 10.46 6.55
N GLY A 97 -0.22 11.52 6.45
CA GLY A 97 0.43 11.93 5.20
C GLY A 97 -0.53 12.37 4.08
N GLY A 98 -1.80 12.68 4.39
CA GLY A 98 -2.79 13.07 3.38
C GLY A 98 -3.34 11.90 2.55
N ARG A 99 -2.99 10.65 2.89
CA ARG A 99 -3.30 9.45 2.10
C ARG A 99 -4.73 8.97 2.38
N PHE A 100 -5.70 9.74 1.89
CA PHE A 100 -7.13 9.44 2.04
C PHE A 100 -7.57 8.20 1.25
N PRO A 101 -8.69 7.54 1.62
CA PRO A 101 -9.21 6.40 0.88
C PRO A 101 -9.44 6.68 -0.61
N VAL A 102 -8.75 5.92 -1.47
CA VAL A 102 -8.89 5.97 -2.93
C VAL A 102 -9.20 4.57 -3.48
N LEU A 103 -9.88 4.51 -4.62
CA LEU A 103 -10.19 3.24 -5.27
C LEU A 103 -8.91 2.59 -5.82
N SER A 104 -8.70 1.32 -5.45
CA SER A 104 -7.62 0.48 -5.96
C SER A 104 -8.13 -0.62 -6.89
N TYR A 105 -9.36 -1.10 -6.67
CA TYR A 105 -9.97 -2.13 -7.52
C TYR A 105 -11.50 -2.11 -7.44
N TYR A 106 -12.17 -2.39 -8.57
CA TYR A 106 -13.63 -2.52 -8.66
C TYR A 106 -14.02 -3.89 -9.22
N HIS A 107 -14.79 -4.67 -8.46
CA HIS A 107 -15.25 -6.00 -8.87
C HIS A 107 -16.49 -5.90 -9.76
N LYS A 108 -16.31 -6.05 -11.08
CA LYS A 108 -17.37 -5.86 -12.09
C LYS A 108 -18.62 -6.72 -11.85
N LYS A 109 -18.47 -7.91 -11.26
CA LYS A 109 -19.58 -8.87 -11.08
C LYS A 109 -20.59 -8.44 -10.02
N ASN A 110 -20.14 -7.79 -8.94
CA ASN A 110 -21.00 -7.45 -7.79
C ASN A 110 -20.88 -6.00 -7.32
N GLY A 111 -19.96 -5.23 -7.90
CA GLY A 111 -19.69 -3.82 -7.60
C GLY A 111 -19.02 -3.56 -6.26
N MET A 112 -18.40 -4.57 -5.64
CA MET A 112 -17.59 -4.38 -4.43
C MET A 112 -16.22 -3.82 -4.78
N VAL A 113 -15.62 -3.09 -3.85
CA VAL A 113 -14.36 -2.38 -4.11
C VAL A 113 -13.26 -2.71 -3.13
N ILE A 114 -12.02 -2.54 -3.57
CA ILE A 114 -10.85 -2.36 -2.70
C ILE A 114 -10.48 -0.90 -2.71
N MET A 115 -10.34 -0.33 -1.52
CA MET A 115 -9.71 0.96 -1.31
C MET A 115 -8.40 0.79 -0.55
N CYS A 116 -7.46 1.70 -0.80
CA CYS A 116 -6.25 1.84 -0.01
C CYS A 116 -6.18 3.23 0.63
N SER A 117 -5.61 3.31 1.84
CA SER A 117 -5.37 4.56 2.56
C SER A 117 -4.24 4.38 3.57
N SER A 118 -3.86 5.46 4.25
CA SER A 118 -3.15 5.38 5.52
C SER A 118 -4.12 5.20 6.70
N GLN A 119 -3.57 5.03 7.91
CA GLN A 119 -4.36 5.11 9.14
C GLN A 119 -5.06 6.49 9.32
N PRO A 120 -6.17 6.54 10.06
CA PRO A 120 -6.78 7.80 10.50
C PRO A 120 -6.06 8.40 11.72
N LEU A 121 -6.12 9.72 11.86
CA LEU A 121 -5.53 10.51 12.95
C LEU A 121 -6.55 10.74 14.09
N THR A 122 -7.04 9.65 14.67
CA THR A 122 -8.04 9.69 15.75
C THR A 122 -7.44 10.12 17.09
N GLY A 123 -6.19 9.74 17.35
CA GLY A 123 -5.47 10.02 18.59
C GLY A 123 -6.14 9.43 19.85
N THR A 124 -5.60 9.82 21.01
CA THR A 124 -6.16 9.43 22.32
C THR A 124 -7.55 10.03 22.54
N ASN A 125 -7.76 11.28 22.11
CA ASN A 125 -9.02 12.02 22.25
C ASN A 125 -10.16 11.49 21.37
N GLY A 126 -9.90 10.52 20.49
CA GLY A 126 -10.93 9.94 19.63
C GLY A 126 -11.50 10.94 18.63
N ARG A 127 -10.64 11.81 18.05
CA ARG A 127 -11.00 12.76 16.99
C ARG A 127 -11.73 12.01 15.87
N ARG A 128 -12.77 12.65 15.35
CA ARG A 128 -13.59 12.15 14.26
C ARG A 128 -13.51 13.07 13.05
N CYS A 129 -13.83 12.53 11.88
CA CYS A 129 -13.99 13.27 10.64
C CYS A 129 -15.26 12.78 9.95
N LYS A 130 -16.28 13.63 9.87
CA LYS A 130 -17.56 13.27 9.24
C LYS A 130 -17.40 13.04 7.75
N GLU A 131 -16.47 13.75 7.13
CA GLU A 131 -16.13 13.61 5.72
C GLU A 131 -15.46 12.27 5.43
N ASP A 132 -14.61 11.76 6.34
CA ASP A 132 -13.99 10.43 6.21
C ASP A 132 -15.05 9.33 6.36
N GLU A 133 -15.90 9.45 7.38
CA GLU A 133 -17.07 8.59 7.59
C GLU A 133 -17.99 8.58 6.35
N LYS A 134 -18.25 9.76 5.74
CA LYS A 134 -19.06 9.90 4.52
C LYS A 134 -18.38 9.31 3.29
N LEU A 135 -17.09 9.58 3.07
CA LEU A 135 -16.32 9.08 1.93
C LEU A 135 -16.32 7.55 1.90
N ILE A 136 -15.99 6.94 3.02
CA ILE A 136 -15.88 5.48 3.11
C ILE A 136 -17.26 4.85 2.94
N ASN A 137 -18.32 5.39 3.56
CA ASN A 137 -19.69 4.88 3.37
C ASN A 137 -20.24 5.10 1.96
N ALA A 138 -19.81 6.14 1.25
CA ALA A 138 -20.21 6.36 -0.15
C ALA A 138 -19.74 5.26 -1.11
N THR A 139 -18.81 4.40 -0.67
CA THR A 139 -18.32 3.25 -1.45
C THR A 139 -19.15 1.99 -1.23
N LEU A 140 -20.03 1.97 -0.22
CA LEU A 140 -20.92 0.85 0.05
C LEU A 140 -22.20 0.99 -0.76
N ARG A 141 -22.64 -0.14 -1.32
CA ARG A 141 -23.97 -0.27 -1.91
C ARG A 141 -25.04 -0.43 -0.82
N ALA A 142 -26.28 -0.10 -1.15
CA ALA A 142 -27.41 -0.22 -0.23
C ALA A 142 -27.50 -1.64 0.39
N GLY A 143 -27.59 -1.70 1.72
CA GLY A 143 -27.66 -2.97 2.46
C GLY A 143 -26.35 -3.77 2.51
N LYS A 144 -25.24 -3.25 1.97
CA LYS A 144 -23.93 -3.90 2.04
C LYS A 144 -23.11 -3.37 3.22
N ARG A 145 -22.09 -4.15 3.57
CA ARG A 145 -21.12 -3.86 4.62
C ARG A 145 -19.72 -3.90 4.03
N GLY A 146 -18.76 -3.38 4.78
CA GLY A 146 -17.35 -3.43 4.42
C GLY A 146 -16.46 -3.96 5.54
N TYR A 147 -15.25 -4.31 5.17
CA TYR A 147 -14.17 -4.67 6.09
C TYR A 147 -13.05 -3.65 6.01
N ILE A 148 -12.51 -3.29 7.17
CA ILE A 148 -11.27 -2.52 7.26
C ILE A 148 -10.18 -3.50 7.69
N ILE A 149 -9.27 -3.82 6.77
CA ILE A 149 -8.11 -4.67 7.05
C ILE A 149 -6.96 -3.75 7.47
N ASP A 150 -6.74 -3.67 8.77
CA ASP A 150 -5.58 -3.01 9.35
C ASP A 150 -4.41 -3.99 9.33
N THR A 151 -3.35 -3.66 8.60
CA THR A 151 -2.20 -4.57 8.45
C THR A 151 -1.28 -4.58 9.67
N ARG A 152 -1.62 -3.83 10.72
CA ARG A 152 -0.85 -3.80 11.97
C ARG A 152 -1.41 -4.80 12.97
N SER A 153 -0.55 -5.28 13.86
CA SER A 153 -1.03 -5.94 15.07
C SER A 153 -1.85 -4.96 15.92
N LEU A 154 -2.76 -5.48 16.73
CA LEU A 154 -3.59 -4.67 17.64
C LEU A 154 -2.73 -3.77 18.53
N ASN A 155 -1.60 -4.28 19.04
CA ASN A 155 -0.69 -3.54 19.89
C ASN A 155 -0.05 -2.35 19.15
N VAL A 156 0.40 -2.56 17.91
CA VAL A 156 1.00 -1.50 17.09
C VAL A 156 -0.06 -0.44 16.74
N ALA A 157 -1.29 -0.84 16.43
CA ALA A 157 -2.39 0.09 16.18
C ALA A 157 -2.73 0.94 17.42
N GLN A 158 -2.72 0.36 18.63
CA GLN A 158 -2.91 1.09 19.89
C GLN A 158 -1.74 2.05 20.19
N GLN A 159 -0.50 1.64 19.93
CA GLN A 159 0.65 2.53 20.06
C GLN A 159 0.59 3.70 19.08
N ALA A 160 0.14 3.46 17.84
CA ALA A 160 -0.06 4.52 16.87
C ALA A 160 -1.15 5.51 17.33
N ARG A 161 -2.23 5.02 17.94
CA ARG A 161 -3.26 5.86 18.58
C ARG A 161 -2.68 6.75 19.68
N ALA A 162 -1.81 6.20 20.52
CA ALA A 162 -1.13 6.98 21.57
C ALA A 162 -0.24 8.10 21.00
N LYS A 163 0.28 7.93 19.78
CA LYS A 163 1.11 8.91 19.04
C LYS A 163 0.30 9.85 18.13
N GLY A 164 -1.03 9.86 18.22
CA GLY A 164 -1.89 10.75 17.44
C GLY A 164 -2.44 10.14 16.13
N GLY A 165 -1.99 8.96 15.74
CA GLY A 165 -2.62 8.13 14.70
C GLY A 165 -3.84 7.40 15.22
N GLY A 166 -4.09 6.17 14.77
CA GLY A 166 -5.11 5.30 15.33
C GLY A 166 -5.82 4.45 14.29
N PHE A 167 -7.11 4.20 14.54
CA PHE A 167 -7.95 3.30 13.74
C PHE A 167 -9.43 3.71 13.85
N GLU A 168 -10.23 3.24 12.91
CA GLU A 168 -11.67 3.49 12.80
C GLU A 168 -12.43 2.75 13.91
N GLN A 169 -13.18 3.47 14.75
CA GLN A 169 -13.97 2.88 15.83
C GLN A 169 -15.34 2.44 15.32
N GLU A 170 -15.75 1.20 15.57
CA GLU A 170 -16.99 0.61 15.01
C GLU A 170 -18.25 1.45 15.29
N VAL A 171 -18.31 2.15 16.44
CA VAL A 171 -19.42 3.06 16.78
C VAL A 171 -19.57 4.24 15.80
N HIS A 172 -18.50 4.64 15.12
CA HIS A 172 -18.49 5.72 14.13
C HIS A 172 -18.55 5.20 12.69
N TYR A 173 -18.19 3.92 12.49
CA TYR A 173 -18.21 3.24 11.19
C TYR A 173 -19.05 1.95 11.28
N PRO A 174 -20.36 2.01 11.59
CA PRO A 174 -21.16 0.83 11.95
C PRO A 174 -21.33 -0.19 10.81
N GLN A 175 -21.19 0.25 9.56
CA GLN A 175 -21.23 -0.61 8.37
C GLN A 175 -19.89 -1.28 8.07
N TRP A 176 -18.82 -0.90 8.78
CA TRP A 176 -17.46 -1.35 8.55
C TRP A 176 -16.93 -2.11 9.76
N ARG A 177 -16.57 -3.39 9.54
CA ARG A 177 -15.97 -4.22 10.58
C ARG A 177 -14.45 -4.19 10.43
N ARG A 178 -13.72 -3.84 11.49
CA ARG A 178 -12.26 -3.84 11.47
C ARG A 178 -11.70 -5.23 11.78
N ILE A 179 -10.72 -5.67 11.01
CA ILE A 179 -9.98 -6.91 11.17
C ILE A 179 -8.49 -6.56 11.16
N HIS A 180 -7.71 -7.20 12.03
CA HIS A 180 -6.26 -7.01 12.10
C HIS A 180 -5.55 -8.18 11.42
N LYS A 181 -4.66 -7.88 10.48
CA LYS A 181 -3.83 -8.86 9.78
C LYS A 181 -2.38 -8.40 9.81
N SER A 182 -1.66 -8.80 10.86
CA SER A 182 -0.31 -8.34 11.14
C SER A 182 0.64 -8.70 10.01
N ILE A 183 1.09 -7.68 9.28
CA ILE A 183 2.20 -7.75 8.33
C ILE A 183 3.34 -6.96 8.95
N GLU A 184 4.50 -7.62 9.06
CA GLU A 184 5.68 -7.03 9.67
C GLU A 184 6.21 -5.84 8.86
N ARG A 185 6.82 -4.89 9.56
CA ARG A 185 7.43 -3.71 8.92
C ARG A 185 8.72 -4.08 8.20
N TYR A 186 9.14 -3.21 7.28
CA TYR A 186 10.29 -3.43 6.41
C TYR A 186 11.57 -3.81 7.16
N ASN A 187 11.82 -3.28 8.36
CA ASN A 187 13.01 -3.58 9.14
C ASN A 187 13.07 -5.05 9.58
N ILE A 188 11.92 -5.61 10.00
CA ILE A 188 11.82 -7.03 10.36
C ILE A 188 11.94 -7.91 9.10
N LEU A 189 11.32 -7.49 7.99
CA LEU A 189 11.44 -8.20 6.71
C LEU A 189 12.87 -8.18 6.16
N GLN A 190 13.61 -7.09 6.39
CA GLN A 190 15.02 -6.98 6.02
C GLN A 190 15.89 -7.92 6.86
N GLU A 191 15.70 -7.97 8.18
CA GLU A 191 16.38 -8.95 9.04
C GLU A 191 16.06 -10.39 8.65
N SER A 192 14.80 -10.67 8.29
CA SER A 192 14.37 -11.97 7.78
C SER A 192 15.08 -12.34 6.48
N LEU A 193 15.20 -11.39 5.55
CA LEU A 193 15.92 -11.58 4.29
C LEU A 193 17.41 -11.84 4.51
N ILE A 194 18.07 -11.10 5.41
CA ILE A 194 19.48 -11.31 5.76
C ILE A 194 19.69 -12.76 6.24
N LYS A 195 18.87 -13.24 7.18
CA LYS A 195 18.94 -14.62 7.68
C LYS A 195 18.69 -15.66 6.58
N LEU A 196 17.76 -15.38 5.66
CA LEU A 196 17.54 -16.26 4.51
C LEU A 196 18.78 -16.32 3.61
N VAL A 197 19.38 -15.18 3.29
CA VAL A 197 20.61 -15.10 2.48
C VAL A 197 21.76 -15.83 3.17
N GLU A 198 21.90 -15.71 4.49
CA GLU A 198 22.88 -16.48 5.28
C GLU A 198 22.61 -17.99 5.26
N ALA A 199 21.34 -18.41 5.26
CA ALA A 199 20.97 -19.80 5.06
C ALA A 199 21.41 -20.27 3.68
N CYS A 200 21.02 -19.55 2.62
CA CYS A 200 21.36 -19.79 1.21
C CYS A 200 22.86 -19.96 0.95
N ASN A 201 23.70 -19.23 1.70
CA ASN A 201 25.15 -19.26 1.54
C ASN A 201 25.86 -20.26 2.49
N ASP A 202 25.14 -21.06 3.27
CA ASP A 202 25.76 -22.07 4.15
C ASP A 202 26.36 -23.22 3.33
N GLN A 203 27.68 -23.39 3.43
CA GLN A 203 28.45 -24.42 2.74
C GLN A 203 28.53 -25.75 3.49
N SER A 204 27.85 -25.92 4.63
CA SER A 204 27.99 -27.16 5.41
C SER A 204 27.29 -28.38 4.83
N HIS A 205 26.59 -28.25 3.70
CA HIS A 205 25.89 -29.32 2.97
C HIS A 205 25.06 -30.26 3.88
N ASN A 206 24.38 -29.69 4.89
CA ASN A 206 23.60 -30.45 5.88
C ASN A 206 22.13 -29.99 5.83
N MET A 207 21.22 -30.92 5.56
CA MET A 207 19.80 -30.62 5.36
C MET A 207 19.09 -30.16 6.63
N ASP A 208 19.36 -30.79 7.78
CA ASP A 208 18.70 -30.42 9.04
C ASP A 208 19.10 -29.00 9.46
N ARG A 209 20.38 -28.66 9.29
CA ARG A 209 20.89 -27.31 9.54
C ARG A 209 20.30 -26.29 8.56
N TRP A 210 20.20 -26.65 7.28
CA TRP A 210 19.53 -25.81 6.27
C TRP A 210 18.09 -25.49 6.67
N LEU A 211 17.29 -26.52 6.98
CA LEU A 211 15.89 -26.36 7.35
C LEU A 211 15.74 -25.53 8.63
N SER A 212 16.60 -25.76 9.63
CA SER A 212 16.61 -24.98 10.87
C SER A 212 16.91 -23.49 10.62
N LYS A 213 17.90 -23.17 9.77
CA LYS A 213 18.21 -21.79 9.40
C LYS A 213 17.09 -21.13 8.59
N LEU A 214 16.49 -21.87 7.65
CA LEU A 214 15.35 -21.41 6.87
C LEU A 214 14.15 -21.08 7.78
N GLU A 215 13.84 -21.95 8.73
CA GLU A 215 12.78 -21.71 9.73
C GLU A 215 13.11 -20.49 10.61
N ALA A 216 14.35 -20.39 11.11
CA ALA A 216 14.80 -19.27 11.93
C ALA A 216 14.78 -17.92 11.19
N SER A 217 14.82 -17.92 9.86
CA SER A 217 14.67 -16.70 9.05
C SER A 217 13.25 -16.12 9.11
N ASN A 218 12.22 -16.94 9.40
CA ASN A 218 10.80 -16.60 9.30
C ASN A 218 10.32 -16.12 7.92
N TRP A 219 11.14 -16.20 6.87
CA TRP A 219 10.81 -15.65 5.57
C TRP A 219 9.52 -16.25 4.98
N LEU A 220 9.40 -17.57 5.01
CA LEU A 220 8.20 -18.27 4.53
C LEU A 220 6.97 -17.98 5.39
N THR A 221 7.16 -17.72 6.69
CA THR A 221 6.08 -17.29 7.58
C THR A 221 5.55 -15.91 7.13
N HIS A 222 6.43 -14.95 6.87
CA HIS A 222 6.02 -13.63 6.39
C HIS A 222 5.31 -13.69 5.02
N ILE A 223 5.82 -14.48 4.08
CA ILE A 223 5.16 -14.72 2.79
C ILE A 223 3.75 -15.30 3.00
N LYS A 224 3.62 -16.33 3.84
CA LYS A 224 2.33 -16.94 4.15
C LYS A 224 1.33 -15.93 4.71
N GLU A 225 1.73 -15.08 5.65
CA GLU A 225 0.83 -14.09 6.24
C GLU A 225 0.37 -13.03 5.24
N ILE A 226 1.27 -12.55 4.35
CA ILE A 226 0.92 -11.61 3.27
C ILE A 226 -0.09 -12.26 2.31
N LEU A 227 0.19 -13.49 1.84
CA LEU A 227 -0.71 -14.21 0.93
C LEU A 227 -2.06 -14.52 1.59
N THR A 228 -2.07 -14.88 2.87
CA THR A 228 -3.31 -15.12 3.63
C THR A 228 -4.14 -13.84 3.74
N THR A 229 -3.49 -12.70 3.94
CA THR A 229 -4.17 -11.38 4.01
C THR A 229 -4.76 -10.98 2.66
N ALA A 230 -4.00 -11.16 1.57
CA ALA A 230 -4.49 -10.92 0.22
C ALA A 230 -5.66 -11.85 -0.14
N CYS A 231 -5.57 -13.13 0.23
CA CYS A 231 -6.63 -14.12 0.05
C CYS A 231 -7.91 -13.72 0.80
N LEU A 232 -7.79 -13.25 2.05
CA LEU A 232 -8.93 -12.74 2.81
C LEU A 232 -9.60 -11.56 2.09
N ALA A 233 -8.83 -10.58 1.64
CA ALA A 233 -9.39 -9.43 0.92
C ALA A 233 -10.15 -9.86 -0.35
N ALA A 234 -9.59 -10.80 -1.11
CA ALA A 234 -10.25 -11.36 -2.29
C ALA A 234 -11.55 -12.12 -1.93
N GLN A 235 -11.54 -12.91 -0.86
CA GLN A 235 -12.72 -13.65 -0.39
C GLN A 235 -13.84 -12.73 0.10
N CYS A 236 -13.51 -11.66 0.82
CA CYS A 236 -14.50 -10.65 1.23
C CYS A 236 -15.26 -10.08 0.03
N ILE A 237 -14.55 -9.79 -1.06
CA ILE A 237 -15.13 -9.19 -2.26
C ILE A 237 -15.91 -10.21 -3.07
N ASP A 238 -15.31 -11.36 -3.39
CA ASP A 238 -15.90 -12.31 -4.34
C ASP A 238 -16.97 -13.20 -3.70
N ARG A 239 -16.76 -13.65 -2.45
CA ARG A 239 -17.64 -14.61 -1.78
C ARG A 239 -18.63 -13.96 -0.84
N GLU A 240 -18.19 -13.02 -0.01
CA GLU A 240 -19.09 -12.35 0.94
C GLU A 240 -19.85 -11.18 0.31
N GLY A 241 -19.35 -10.64 -0.81
CA GLY A 241 -19.93 -9.46 -1.43
C GLY A 241 -19.84 -8.24 -0.51
N ALA A 242 -18.68 -8.06 0.13
CA ALA A 242 -18.32 -6.93 0.98
C ALA A 242 -17.16 -6.13 0.38
N SER A 243 -17.18 -4.80 0.53
CA SER A 243 -16.06 -3.95 0.12
C SER A 243 -14.96 -3.94 1.17
N VAL A 244 -13.74 -3.63 0.77
CA VAL A 244 -12.56 -3.70 1.64
C VAL A 244 -11.81 -2.37 1.60
N LEU A 245 -11.47 -1.84 2.77
CA LEU A 245 -10.48 -0.78 2.94
C LEU A 245 -9.23 -1.40 3.56
N ILE A 246 -8.08 -1.26 2.91
CA ILE A 246 -6.80 -1.75 3.40
C ILE A 246 -5.94 -0.56 3.83
N HIS A 247 -5.41 -0.59 5.03
CA HIS A 247 -4.42 0.40 5.48
C HIS A 247 -3.43 -0.18 6.50
N GLY A 248 -2.29 0.49 6.61
CA GLY A 248 -1.31 0.29 7.67
C GLY A 248 -1.02 1.62 8.39
N THR A 249 0.19 1.78 8.91
CA THR A 249 0.59 3.03 9.58
C THR A 249 0.63 4.24 8.63
N GLU A 250 1.11 4.03 7.41
CA GLU A 250 1.37 5.04 6.38
C GLU A 250 0.73 4.60 5.06
#